data_AF-A0A0A2JAT3-F1
#
_entry.id   AF-A0A0A2JAT3-F1
#
_cell.length_a   1.000
_cell.length_b   1.000
_cell.length_c   1.000
_cell.angle_alpha   90.00
_cell.angle_beta   90.00
_cell.angle_gamma   90.00
#
_symmetry.space_group_name_H-M   'P 1'
#
loop_
_entity.id
_entity.type
_entity.pdbx_description
1 polymer ?
#
loop_
_entity_poly.entity_id
_entity_poly.type
_entity_poly.pdbx_seq_one_letter_code
_entity_poly.pdbx_strand_id
1 'polypeptide(L)'
;MQSLATKELSFPEEALAKIQVFETDLAKPQLGLSPETYKNLLESTTHILHNAWAMSIKRPVQGFESQFRIMRNLIEFARDLSSLGGPPVSFQFISSIATVGHYPIWKQDPHVPEERLPLDTVLPIGYGDAKYICELMLDHTLHGDSRRFHTSTTMNQLPDLHGPLSWTPVDDVAGALVDLLFADDPYPIYHIDNPIRQPWQEMLSILADALGIPSGNRLPLDEWVALVRDFPANALDKDQNPATMLADFLEHDFQRMSAGGLLLDTTKSREHSQTLRAVGPVSPELARKFIQYWKSIGFIA
;
A
#
# COMPACT_ATOMS: atom_id res chain seq x y z
N MET A 1 13.61 -3.21 18.37
CA MET A 1 13.12 -4.39 19.14
C MET A 1 11.92 -4.10 20.03
N GLN A 2 11.89 -2.98 20.76
CA GLN A 2 10.75 -2.61 21.63
C GLN A 2 9.39 -2.63 20.92
N SER A 3 9.30 -2.15 19.66
CA SER A 3 8.04 -2.16 18.90
C SER A 3 7.45 -3.56 18.65
N LEU A 4 8.31 -4.58 18.46
CA LEU A 4 7.85 -5.97 18.31
C LEU A 4 7.29 -6.50 19.63
N ALA A 5 7.99 -6.24 20.74
CA ALA A 5 7.56 -6.64 22.07
C ALA A 5 6.23 -5.99 22.48
N THR A 6 6.01 -4.70 22.16
CA THR A 6 4.74 -4.02 22.43
C THR A 6 3.56 -4.56 21.62
N LYS A 7 3.84 -5.29 20.54
CA LYS A 7 2.82 -5.96 19.71
C LYS A 7 2.72 -7.46 20.02
N GLU A 8 3.37 -7.91 21.10
CA GLU A 8 3.41 -9.31 21.52
C GLU A 8 3.96 -10.25 20.44
N LEU A 9 4.78 -9.72 19.52
CA LEU A 9 5.44 -10.49 18.48
C LEU A 9 6.78 -11.02 18.99
N SER A 10 6.90 -12.35 18.99
CA SER A 10 8.15 -13.06 19.33
C SER A 10 8.71 -13.75 18.09
N PHE A 11 10.03 -13.70 17.95
CA PHE A 11 10.75 -14.32 16.82
C PHE A 11 11.90 -15.17 17.35
N PRO A 12 12.28 -16.24 16.63
CA PRO A 12 13.49 -17.00 16.95
C PRO A 12 14.72 -16.09 17.00
N GLU A 13 15.64 -16.37 17.90
CA GLU A 13 16.88 -15.60 18.07
C GLU A 13 17.68 -15.49 16.75
N GLU A 14 17.70 -16.56 15.96
CA GLU A 14 18.35 -16.57 14.65
C GLU A 14 17.75 -15.56 13.66
N ALA A 15 16.42 -15.33 13.71
CA ALA A 15 15.78 -14.32 12.87
C ALA A 15 16.13 -12.91 13.36
N LEU A 16 16.17 -12.70 14.67
CA LEU A 16 16.53 -11.42 15.27
C LEU A 16 17.99 -11.04 15.01
N ALA A 17 18.90 -12.02 14.97
CA ALA A 17 20.31 -11.82 14.65
C ALA A 17 20.53 -11.29 13.22
N LYS A 18 19.56 -11.44 12.31
CA LYS A 18 19.61 -10.92 10.93
C LYS A 18 19.20 -9.44 10.84
N ILE A 19 18.69 -8.85 11.92
CA ILE A 19 18.11 -7.50 11.91
C ILE A 19 19.12 -6.49 12.47
N GLN A 20 19.43 -5.47 11.66
CA GLN A 20 20.14 -4.27 12.10
C GLN A 20 19.22 -3.06 11.99
N VAL A 21 19.19 -2.21 13.02
CA VAL A 21 18.31 -1.04 13.09
C VAL A 21 19.16 0.21 13.16
N PHE A 22 18.90 1.15 12.25
CA PHE A 22 19.56 2.45 12.19
C PHE A 22 18.54 3.54 12.48
N GLU A 23 18.80 4.34 13.53
CA GLU A 23 18.06 5.58 13.75
C GLU A 23 18.52 6.62 12.72
N THR A 24 17.60 7.14 11.92
CA THR A 24 17.98 7.99 10.80
C THR A 24 16.84 8.87 10.29
N ASP A 25 17.20 9.86 9.47
CA ASP A 25 16.26 10.70 8.72
C ASP A 25 16.66 10.67 7.25
N LEU A 26 15.95 9.83 6.49
CA LEU A 26 16.23 9.54 5.09
C LEU A 26 16.14 10.80 4.20
N ALA A 27 15.51 11.89 4.66
CA ALA A 27 15.45 13.15 3.92
C ALA A 27 16.77 13.94 3.98
N LYS A 28 17.70 13.58 4.88
CA LYS A 28 19.03 14.20 5.01
C LYS A 28 20.05 13.56 4.07
N PRO A 29 21.14 14.28 3.72
CA PRO A 29 22.24 13.72 2.94
C PRO A 29 22.79 12.42 3.55
N GLN A 30 23.28 11.52 2.70
CA GLN A 30 23.76 10.19 3.11
C GLN A 30 22.74 9.43 3.98
N LEU A 31 21.46 9.58 3.63
CA LEU A 31 20.32 9.01 4.35
C LEU A 31 20.18 9.48 5.80
N GLY A 32 20.96 10.48 6.26
CA GLY A 32 21.01 10.89 7.66
C GLY A 32 21.93 10.02 8.54
N LEU A 33 22.79 9.22 7.93
CA LEU A 33 23.71 8.31 8.61
C LEU A 33 25.10 8.92 8.80
N SER A 34 25.91 8.31 9.68
CA SER A 34 27.34 8.65 9.75
C SER A 34 28.07 8.21 8.46
N PRO A 35 29.19 8.85 8.09
CA PRO A 35 29.95 8.45 6.90
C PRO A 35 30.42 6.98 6.94
N GLU A 36 30.78 6.49 8.13
CA GLU A 36 31.18 5.09 8.34
C GLU A 36 30.03 4.12 8.08
N THR A 37 28.85 4.37 8.67
CA THR A 37 27.67 3.54 8.46
C THR A 37 27.21 3.57 7.01
N TYR A 38 27.17 4.75 6.38
CA TYR A 38 26.80 4.89 4.97
C TYR A 38 27.74 4.08 4.07
N LYS A 39 29.05 4.14 4.31
CA LYS A 39 30.04 3.35 3.58
C LYS A 39 29.84 1.84 3.78
N ASN A 40 29.62 1.39 5.02
CA ASN A 40 29.39 -0.02 5.30
C ASN A 40 28.12 -0.55 4.61
N LEU A 41 27.06 0.26 4.54
CA LEU A 41 25.85 -0.08 3.80
C LEU A 41 26.10 -0.12 2.28
N LEU A 42 26.92 0.78 1.75
CA LEU A 42 27.31 0.76 0.33
C LEU A 42 28.06 -0.54 -0.05
N GLU A 43 28.83 -1.10 0.86
CA GLU A 43 29.62 -2.32 0.57
C GLU A 43 28.80 -3.62 0.70
N SER A 44 27.63 -3.57 1.35
CA SER A 44 26.86 -4.78 1.72
C SER A 44 25.44 -4.84 1.18
N THR A 45 24.87 -3.71 0.75
CA THR A 45 23.47 -3.66 0.30
C THR A 45 23.35 -4.17 -1.14
N THR A 46 22.42 -5.10 -1.34
CA THR A 46 22.09 -5.66 -2.67
C THR A 46 20.67 -5.30 -3.13
N HIS A 47 19.76 -5.12 -2.17
CA HIS A 47 18.35 -4.86 -2.42
C HIS A 47 17.87 -3.69 -1.54
N ILE A 48 17.05 -2.82 -2.11
CA ILE A 48 16.41 -1.69 -1.44
C ILE A 48 14.90 -1.89 -1.54
N LEU A 49 14.22 -1.99 -0.38
CA LEU A 49 12.76 -2.01 -0.30
C LEU A 49 12.28 -0.71 0.35
N HIS A 50 11.78 0.23 -0.46
CA HIS A 50 11.20 1.48 0.02
C HIS A 50 9.69 1.34 0.23
N ASN A 51 9.31 0.90 1.44
CA ASN A 51 7.92 0.80 1.90
C ASN A 51 7.48 1.95 2.82
N ALA A 52 8.43 2.68 3.42
CA ALA A 52 8.13 3.72 4.40
C ALA A 52 7.46 4.93 3.74
N TRP A 53 6.23 5.26 4.17
CA TRP A 53 5.50 6.41 3.65
C TRP A 53 4.61 7.06 4.71
N ALA A 54 4.48 8.39 4.67
CA ALA A 54 3.55 9.12 5.52
C ALA A 54 2.13 9.08 4.92
N MET A 55 1.25 8.21 5.42
CA MET A 55 -0.11 8.07 4.89
C MET A 55 -0.99 9.29 5.21
N SER A 56 -1.43 10.03 4.19
CA SER A 56 -2.36 11.15 4.35
C SER A 56 -3.10 11.48 3.05
N ILE A 57 -4.43 11.32 3.03
CA ILE A 57 -5.26 11.59 1.83
C ILE A 57 -5.54 13.09 1.65
N LYS A 58 -5.61 13.86 2.75
CA LYS A 58 -5.95 15.30 2.73
C LYS A 58 -4.78 16.23 2.44
N ARG A 59 -3.56 15.72 2.55
CA ARG A 59 -2.35 16.53 2.42
C ARG A 59 -2.15 16.91 0.94
N PRO A 60 -1.93 18.19 0.61
CA PRO A 60 -1.59 18.59 -0.74
C PRO A 60 -0.19 18.06 -1.11
N VAL A 61 0.10 17.94 -2.41
CA VAL A 61 1.35 17.35 -2.91
C VAL A 61 2.62 17.99 -2.31
N GLN A 62 2.60 19.31 -2.06
CA GLN A 62 3.71 20.05 -1.45
C GLN A 62 4.02 19.55 -0.03
N GLY A 63 3.02 19.05 0.70
CA GLY A 63 3.21 18.47 2.03
C GLY A 63 4.02 17.17 2.02
N PHE A 64 4.27 16.58 0.85
CA PHE A 64 5.08 15.38 0.66
C PHE A 64 6.51 15.68 0.22
N GLU A 65 6.97 16.93 0.29
CA GLU A 65 8.33 17.32 -0.11
C GLU A 65 9.42 16.45 0.52
N SER A 66 9.25 16.07 1.79
CA SER A 66 10.18 15.17 2.46
C SER A 66 10.26 13.80 1.77
N GLN A 67 9.16 13.26 1.26
CA GLN A 67 9.16 11.99 0.51
C GLN A 67 9.94 12.12 -0.80
N PHE A 68 9.87 13.26 -1.48
CA PHE A 68 10.67 13.50 -2.70
C PHE A 68 12.17 13.60 -2.39
N ARG A 69 12.54 14.17 -1.23
CA ARG A 69 13.94 14.18 -0.77
C ARG A 69 14.41 12.76 -0.44
N ILE A 70 13.59 11.99 0.29
CA ILE A 70 13.87 10.59 0.62
C ILE A 70 14.08 9.77 -0.66
N MET A 71 13.16 9.87 -1.61
CA MET A 71 13.25 9.12 -2.87
C MET A 71 14.53 9.46 -3.65
N ARG A 72 14.87 10.76 -3.74
CA ARG A 72 16.12 11.20 -4.36
C ARG A 72 17.34 10.61 -3.66
N ASN A 73 17.42 10.70 -2.34
CA ASN A 73 18.55 10.20 -1.58
C ASN A 73 18.70 8.68 -1.70
N LEU A 74 17.58 7.94 -1.76
CA LEU A 74 17.60 6.49 -1.97
C LEU A 74 18.03 6.14 -3.40
N ILE A 75 17.59 6.90 -4.41
CA ILE A 75 18.07 6.76 -5.80
C ILE A 75 19.58 7.05 -5.88
N GLU A 76 20.06 8.09 -5.22
CA GLU A 76 21.49 8.41 -5.15
C GLU A 76 22.28 7.30 -4.45
N PHE A 77 21.75 6.74 -3.37
CA PHE A 77 22.36 5.58 -2.69
C PHE A 77 22.41 4.35 -3.61
N ALA A 78 21.33 4.07 -4.35
CA ALA A 78 21.29 2.99 -5.32
C ALA A 78 22.31 3.20 -6.46
N ARG A 79 22.41 4.43 -6.98
CA ARG A 79 23.45 4.86 -7.95
C ARG A 79 24.85 4.59 -7.40
N ASP A 80 25.12 5.02 -6.16
CA ASP A 80 26.41 4.85 -5.53
C ASP A 80 26.76 3.36 -5.38
N LEU A 81 25.81 2.51 -4.96
CA LEU A 81 25.97 1.05 -4.93
C LEU A 81 26.37 0.49 -6.31
N SER A 82 25.61 0.84 -7.34
CA SER A 82 25.85 0.39 -8.72
C SER A 82 27.22 0.84 -9.26
N SER A 83 27.71 2.00 -8.82
CA SER A 83 29.01 2.53 -9.23
C SER A 83 30.20 1.71 -8.71
N LEU A 84 30.00 0.91 -7.64
CA LEU A 84 31.05 0.05 -7.07
C LEU A 84 31.37 -1.19 -7.92
N GLY A 85 30.58 -1.46 -8.97
CA GLY A 85 30.83 -2.58 -9.89
C GLY A 85 30.48 -3.96 -9.34
N GLY A 86 29.64 -4.01 -8.30
CA GLY A 86 29.05 -5.24 -7.77
C GLY A 86 27.91 -5.79 -8.65
N PRO A 87 27.14 -6.78 -8.15
CA PRO A 87 25.94 -7.28 -8.83
C PRO A 87 24.89 -6.16 -8.99
N PRO A 88 23.92 -6.33 -9.92
CA PRO A 88 22.82 -5.37 -10.09
C PRO A 88 22.09 -5.09 -8.77
N VAL A 89 21.67 -3.85 -8.59
CA VAL A 89 20.95 -3.41 -7.39
C VAL A 89 19.46 -3.45 -7.67
N SER A 90 18.72 -4.19 -6.84
CA SER A 90 17.25 -4.21 -6.92
C SER A 90 16.66 -3.11 -6.04
N PHE A 91 15.71 -2.34 -6.58
CA PHE A 91 15.02 -1.27 -5.87
C PHE A 91 13.51 -1.41 -6.00
N GLN A 92 12.83 -1.92 -4.98
CA GLN A 92 11.37 -2.01 -4.94
C GLN A 92 10.78 -0.79 -4.20
N PHE A 93 9.86 -0.06 -4.85
CA PHE A 93 9.16 1.10 -4.28
C PHE A 93 7.68 0.80 -4.11
N ILE A 94 7.13 0.86 -2.91
CA ILE A 94 5.71 0.58 -2.70
C ILE A 94 4.85 1.80 -3.07
N SER A 95 4.24 1.76 -4.26
CA SER A 95 3.34 2.81 -4.75
C SER A 95 1.91 2.73 -4.17
N SER A 96 0.87 3.06 -4.95
CA SER A 96 -0.51 3.16 -4.47
C SER A 96 -1.53 3.16 -5.59
N ILE A 97 -2.73 2.61 -5.33
CA ILE A 97 -3.84 2.53 -6.30
C ILE A 97 -4.34 3.91 -6.70
N ALA A 98 -3.98 4.91 -5.90
CA ALA A 98 -4.19 6.30 -6.21
C ALA A 98 -3.48 6.77 -7.50
N THR A 99 -2.43 6.10 -8.00
CA THR A 99 -1.76 6.48 -9.26
C THR A 99 -2.53 6.02 -10.50
N VAL A 100 -3.44 5.06 -10.33
CA VAL A 100 -4.25 4.48 -11.41
C VAL A 100 -5.75 4.62 -11.16
N GLY A 101 -6.14 5.28 -10.07
CA GLY A 101 -7.51 5.36 -9.61
C GLY A 101 -8.47 5.89 -10.65
N HIS A 102 -8.06 6.82 -11.52
CA HIS A 102 -8.84 7.40 -12.62
C HIS A 102 -8.80 6.64 -13.94
N TYR A 103 -8.03 5.56 -14.05
CA TYR A 103 -7.94 4.76 -15.27
C TYR A 103 -9.31 4.38 -15.87
N PRO A 104 -10.31 3.91 -15.09
CA PRO A 104 -11.60 3.51 -15.66
C PRO A 104 -12.41 4.67 -16.25
N ILE A 105 -12.20 5.89 -15.74
CA ILE A 105 -12.85 7.09 -16.28
C ILE A 105 -12.16 7.50 -17.58
N TRP A 106 -10.83 7.50 -17.57
CA TRP A 106 -10.01 7.90 -18.70
C TRP A 106 -10.12 6.92 -19.88
N LYS A 107 -10.06 5.61 -19.60
CA LYS A 107 -10.04 4.55 -20.63
C LYS A 107 -11.40 3.96 -20.95
N GLN A 108 -12.40 4.16 -20.09
CA GLN A 108 -13.69 3.47 -20.14
C GLN A 108 -13.57 1.94 -20.02
N ASP A 109 -12.57 1.47 -19.27
CA ASP A 109 -12.33 0.06 -18.97
C ASP A 109 -11.97 -0.09 -17.49
N PRO A 110 -12.67 -0.94 -16.71
CA PRO A 110 -12.28 -1.19 -15.33
C PRO A 110 -10.92 -1.90 -15.19
N HIS A 111 -10.42 -2.60 -16.22
CA HIS A 111 -9.20 -3.42 -16.11
C HIS A 111 -7.94 -2.60 -16.32
N VAL A 112 -7.20 -2.38 -15.23
CA VAL A 112 -5.95 -1.63 -15.23
C VAL A 112 -4.77 -2.59 -15.51
N PRO A 113 -4.02 -2.39 -16.60
CA PRO A 113 -2.85 -3.23 -16.92
C PRO A 113 -1.65 -2.94 -16.00
N GLU A 114 -0.80 -3.94 -15.79
CA GLU A 114 0.46 -3.82 -15.03
C GLU A 114 1.54 -3.12 -15.87
N GLU A 115 1.33 -1.85 -16.21
CA GLU A 115 2.25 -1.04 -17.01
C GLU A 115 2.27 0.40 -16.53
N ARG A 116 3.18 1.19 -17.12
CA ARG A 116 3.27 2.62 -16.86
C ARG A 116 2.05 3.31 -17.45
N LEU A 117 1.40 4.15 -16.65
CA LEU A 117 0.20 4.86 -17.04
C LEU A 117 0.41 6.38 -16.96
N PRO A 118 -0.30 7.17 -17.78
CA PRO A 118 -0.14 8.62 -17.82
C PRO A 118 -0.77 9.28 -16.59
N LEU A 119 -0.43 10.56 -16.37
CA LEU A 119 -0.96 11.37 -15.28
C LEU A 119 -2.51 11.38 -15.22
N ASP A 120 -3.18 11.24 -16.38
CA ASP A 120 -4.65 11.20 -16.46
C ASP A 120 -5.29 10.05 -15.65
N THR A 121 -4.52 9.03 -15.28
CA THR A 121 -5.00 7.91 -14.46
C THR A 121 -4.88 8.16 -12.97
N VAL A 122 -4.22 9.23 -12.54
CA VAL A 122 -3.97 9.53 -11.13
C VAL A 122 -5.22 10.13 -10.49
N LEU A 123 -5.55 9.70 -9.27
CA LEU A 123 -6.55 10.37 -8.46
C LEU A 123 -6.11 11.80 -8.15
N PRO A 124 -6.98 12.82 -8.27
CA PRO A 124 -6.67 14.23 -8.08
C PRO A 124 -6.58 14.58 -6.59
N ILE A 125 -5.78 13.82 -5.85
CA ILE A 125 -5.49 14.00 -4.44
C ILE A 125 -3.96 14.06 -4.29
N GLY A 126 -3.48 14.90 -3.37
CA GLY A 126 -2.03 15.12 -3.22
C GLY A 126 -1.23 13.85 -2.89
N TYR A 127 -1.88 12.83 -2.30
CA TYR A 127 -1.29 11.51 -2.10
C TYR A 127 -1.06 10.74 -3.41
N GLY A 128 -2.02 10.77 -4.34
CA GLY A 128 -1.92 10.14 -5.66
C GLY A 128 -0.81 10.80 -6.47
N ASP A 129 -0.81 12.13 -6.51
CA ASP A 129 0.25 12.93 -7.17
C ASP A 129 1.63 12.61 -6.58
N ALA A 130 1.76 12.57 -5.25
CA ALA A 130 3.05 12.33 -4.62
C ALA A 130 3.59 10.92 -4.91
N LYS A 131 2.74 9.89 -4.90
CA LYS A 131 3.13 8.53 -5.27
C LYS A 131 3.53 8.43 -6.75
N TYR A 132 2.76 9.07 -7.63
CA TYR A 132 3.07 9.12 -9.06
C TYR A 132 4.37 9.87 -9.36
N ILE A 133 4.64 10.99 -8.67
CA ILE A 133 5.94 11.69 -8.78
C ILE A 133 7.10 10.76 -8.40
N CYS A 134 6.96 9.97 -7.33
CA CYS A 134 7.99 8.99 -6.95
C CYS A 134 8.15 7.87 -7.99
N GLU A 135 7.07 7.39 -8.61
CA GLU A 135 7.16 6.47 -9.75
C GLU A 135 7.98 7.09 -10.89
N LEU A 136 7.69 8.33 -11.28
CA LEU A 136 8.42 9.04 -12.33
C LEU A 136 9.90 9.28 -11.99
N MET A 137 10.21 9.62 -10.73
CA MET A 137 11.60 9.79 -10.29
C MET A 137 12.40 8.50 -10.47
N LEU A 138 11.79 7.37 -10.11
CA LEU A 138 12.40 6.06 -10.27
C LEU A 138 12.54 5.71 -11.76
N ASP A 139 11.49 5.92 -12.52
CA ASP A 139 11.42 5.61 -13.95
C ASP A 139 12.49 6.35 -14.76
N HIS A 140 12.65 7.66 -14.49
CA HIS A 140 13.65 8.49 -15.16
C HIS A 140 15.08 8.00 -14.89
N THR A 141 15.34 7.44 -13.70
CA THR A 141 16.64 6.86 -13.35
C THR A 141 16.94 5.61 -14.18
N LEU A 142 15.93 4.77 -14.44
CA LEU A 142 16.10 3.52 -15.19
C LEU A 142 16.38 3.74 -16.67
N HIS A 143 15.85 4.81 -17.27
CA HIS A 143 16.08 5.11 -18.68
C HIS A 143 17.50 5.60 -19.00
N GLY A 144 18.29 6.00 -17.99
CA GLY A 144 19.70 6.39 -18.13
C GLY A 144 20.73 5.26 -17.92
N ASP A 145 20.38 4.21 -17.16
CA ASP A 145 21.31 3.15 -16.73
C ASP A 145 20.61 1.77 -16.57
N SER A 146 19.76 1.40 -17.54
CA SER A 146 18.82 0.26 -17.48
C SER A 146 19.44 -1.14 -17.29
N ARG A 147 20.77 -1.26 -17.25
CA ARG A 147 21.47 -2.54 -17.08
C ARG A 147 21.87 -2.86 -15.64
N ARG A 148 21.64 -1.94 -14.69
CA ARG A 148 22.11 -2.09 -13.30
C ARG A 148 21.03 -1.91 -12.22
N PHE A 149 19.79 -1.57 -12.60
CA PHE A 149 18.68 -1.27 -11.68
C PHE A 149 17.38 -1.95 -12.10
N HIS A 150 16.68 -2.56 -11.13
CA HIS A 150 15.37 -3.20 -11.31
C HIS A 150 14.34 -2.66 -10.32
N THR A 151 13.06 -2.48 -10.71
CA THR A 151 12.05 -1.82 -9.86
C THR A 151 10.66 -2.43 -9.90
N SER A 152 9.89 -2.32 -8.82
CA SER A 152 8.49 -2.81 -8.68
C SER A 152 7.64 -1.98 -7.69
N THR A 153 6.31 -1.91 -7.87
CA THR A 153 5.32 -1.06 -7.13
C THR A 153 4.04 -1.80 -6.64
N THR A 154 3.33 -1.38 -5.54
CA THR A 154 2.24 -2.19 -4.84
C THR A 154 1.30 -1.44 -3.80
N MET A 155 0.04 -1.89 -3.41
CA MET A 155 -1.15 -1.07 -2.90
C MET A 155 -2.18 -1.70 -1.84
N ASN A 156 -3.15 -0.96 -1.15
CA ASN A 156 -4.18 -1.42 -0.10
C ASN A 156 -5.40 -0.43 0.30
N GLN A 157 -6.75 -0.81 0.43
CA GLN A 157 -7.92 -0.20 1.26
C GLN A 157 -9.46 -0.60 0.95
N LEU A 158 -10.53 -0.34 1.84
CA LEU A 158 -12.06 -0.61 1.71
C LEU A 158 -13.13 0.08 2.71
N PRO A 159 -14.45 0.43 2.37
CA PRO A 159 -15.83 0.03 3.03
C PRO A 159 -17.13 -0.58 2.26
N ASP A 160 -18.44 -0.26 2.53
CA ASP A 160 -19.71 -1.02 2.14
C ASP A 160 -20.28 -0.78 0.71
N LEU A 161 -20.46 -1.86 -0.07
CA LEU A 161 -20.46 -1.84 -1.53
C LEU A 161 -21.24 -2.96 -2.24
N HIS A 162 -21.54 -2.70 -3.52
CA HIS A 162 -21.97 -3.71 -4.49
C HIS A 162 -20.89 -3.93 -5.56
N GLY A 163 -20.44 -5.18 -5.73
CA GLY A 163 -19.41 -5.55 -6.71
C GLY A 163 -18.33 -6.48 -6.12
N PRO A 164 -17.30 -6.84 -6.91
CA PRO A 164 -16.21 -7.67 -6.43
C PRO A 164 -15.33 -6.90 -5.42
N LEU A 165 -15.21 -7.47 -4.22
CA LEU A 165 -14.24 -7.16 -3.18
C LEU A 165 -12.87 -7.72 -3.57
N SER A 166 -11.86 -6.87 -3.50
CA SER A 166 -10.47 -7.30 -3.54
C SER A 166 -9.79 -6.95 -2.21
N TRP A 167 -9.66 -7.94 -1.34
CA TRP A 167 -8.96 -7.81 -0.06
C TRP A 167 -7.77 -8.77 -0.05
N THR A 168 -6.57 -8.21 -0.04
CA THR A 168 -5.32 -8.97 0.13
C THR A 168 -4.86 -8.87 1.59
N PRO A 169 -4.79 -9.98 2.34
CA PRO A 169 -4.20 -9.98 3.68
C PRO A 169 -2.75 -9.49 3.67
N VAL A 170 -2.33 -8.80 4.73
CA VAL A 170 -1.01 -8.16 4.78
C VAL A 170 0.15 -9.18 4.73
N ASP A 171 -0.08 -10.39 5.22
CA ASP A 171 0.91 -11.47 5.18
C ASP A 171 1.17 -11.92 3.74
N ASP A 172 0.11 -12.02 2.94
CA ASP A 172 0.19 -12.34 1.52
C ASP A 172 0.84 -11.20 0.73
N VAL A 173 0.53 -9.94 1.06
CA VAL A 173 1.22 -8.78 0.47
C VAL A 173 2.71 -8.84 0.78
N ALA A 174 3.09 -9.09 2.03
CA ALA A 174 4.50 -9.17 2.43
C ALA A 174 5.24 -10.31 1.72
N GLY A 175 4.63 -11.50 1.62
CA GLY A 175 5.22 -12.61 0.87
C GLY A 175 5.36 -12.31 -0.62
N ALA A 176 4.35 -11.68 -1.23
CA ALA A 176 4.41 -11.28 -2.63
C ALA A 176 5.49 -10.22 -2.89
N LEU A 177 5.64 -9.23 -2.01
CA LEU A 177 6.72 -8.24 -2.12
C LEU A 177 8.10 -8.90 -2.11
N VAL A 178 8.30 -9.87 -1.21
CA VAL A 178 9.55 -10.64 -1.13
C VAL A 178 9.77 -11.47 -2.40
N ASP A 179 8.76 -12.21 -2.88
CA ASP A 179 8.89 -12.98 -4.14
C ASP A 179 9.30 -12.07 -5.31
N LEU A 180 8.63 -10.92 -5.46
CA LEU A 180 8.88 -9.98 -6.55
C LEU A 180 10.24 -9.26 -6.43
N LEU A 181 10.72 -9.04 -5.21
CA LEU A 181 12.03 -8.42 -4.96
C LEU A 181 13.18 -9.30 -5.46
N PHE A 182 12.99 -10.62 -5.44
CA PHE A 182 13.98 -11.63 -5.85
C PHE A 182 13.62 -12.32 -7.17
N ALA A 183 12.67 -11.77 -7.94
CA ALA A 183 12.31 -12.33 -9.23
C ALA A 183 13.43 -12.17 -10.26
N ASP A 184 13.67 -13.21 -11.05
CA ASP A 184 14.52 -13.13 -12.23
C ASP A 184 13.81 -12.32 -13.33
N ASP A 185 14.56 -11.49 -14.06
CA ASP A 185 14.06 -10.63 -15.15
C ASP A 185 12.76 -9.86 -14.79
N PRO A 186 12.76 -9.06 -13.70
CA PRO A 186 11.54 -8.45 -13.18
C PRO A 186 10.93 -7.43 -14.14
N TYR A 187 9.60 -7.42 -14.21
CA TYR A 187 8.84 -6.35 -14.84
C TYR A 187 8.96 -5.05 -14.03
N PRO A 188 8.86 -3.87 -14.69
CA PRO A 188 8.99 -2.59 -13.99
C PRO A 188 7.80 -2.26 -13.08
N ILE A 189 6.63 -2.83 -13.35
CA ILE A 189 5.36 -2.57 -12.66
C ILE A 189 4.66 -3.90 -12.39
N TYR A 190 4.12 -4.01 -11.19
CA TYR A 190 3.33 -5.13 -10.69
C TYR A 190 2.11 -4.59 -9.96
N HIS A 191 1.02 -5.35 -9.92
CA HIS A 191 -0.09 -5.10 -9.01
C HIS A 191 -0.23 -6.25 -8.03
N ILE A 192 -0.10 -5.99 -6.73
CA ILE A 192 -0.50 -6.97 -5.71
C ILE A 192 -1.90 -6.60 -5.25
N ASP A 193 -2.85 -7.33 -5.81
CA ASP A 193 -4.27 -7.29 -5.54
C ASP A 193 -4.78 -8.73 -5.45
N ASN A 194 -5.82 -9.01 -4.68
CA ASN A 194 -6.28 -10.39 -4.50
C ASN A 194 -6.89 -10.88 -5.82
N PRO A 195 -6.31 -11.91 -6.48
CA PRO A 195 -6.85 -12.39 -7.75
C PRO A 195 -8.19 -13.13 -7.58
N ILE A 196 -8.51 -13.56 -6.36
CA ILE A 196 -9.74 -14.27 -6.01
C ILE A 196 -10.70 -13.28 -5.33
N ARG A 197 -11.43 -12.54 -6.17
CA ARG A 197 -12.38 -11.53 -5.72
C ARG A 197 -13.67 -12.16 -5.17
N GLN A 198 -14.27 -11.52 -4.17
CA GLN A 198 -15.46 -12.02 -3.47
C GLN A 198 -16.63 -11.05 -3.59
N PRO A 199 -17.89 -11.49 -3.48
CA PRO A 199 -19.01 -10.55 -3.42
C PRO A 199 -18.97 -9.75 -2.12
N TRP A 200 -19.03 -8.42 -2.23
CA TRP A 200 -19.11 -7.55 -1.06
C TRP A 200 -20.26 -7.89 -0.11
N GLN A 201 -21.41 -8.30 -0.65
CA GLN A 201 -22.61 -8.67 0.13
C GLN A 201 -22.36 -9.80 1.13
N GLU A 202 -21.54 -10.78 0.76
CA GLU A 202 -21.17 -11.89 1.63
C GLU A 202 -20.23 -11.40 2.74
N MET A 203 -19.21 -10.63 2.38
CA MET A 203 -18.27 -10.03 3.36
C MET A 203 -19.00 -9.13 4.36
N LEU A 204 -19.90 -8.27 3.89
CA LEU A 204 -20.70 -7.39 4.75
C LEU A 204 -21.58 -8.17 5.71
N SER A 205 -22.07 -9.34 5.31
CA SER A 205 -22.81 -10.22 6.21
C SER A 205 -21.94 -10.77 7.33
N ILE A 206 -20.69 -11.14 7.02
CA ILE A 206 -19.71 -11.60 8.00
C ILE A 206 -19.33 -10.46 8.96
N LEU A 207 -19.08 -9.26 8.43
CA LEU A 207 -18.72 -8.09 9.23
C LEU A 207 -19.88 -7.64 10.13
N ALA A 208 -21.11 -7.57 9.60
CA ALA A 208 -22.30 -7.22 10.37
C ALA A 208 -22.55 -8.20 11.52
N ASP A 209 -22.45 -9.51 11.26
CA ASP A 209 -22.53 -10.56 12.28
C ASP A 209 -21.47 -10.38 13.38
N ALA A 210 -20.21 -10.18 12.99
CA ALA A 210 -19.10 -9.98 13.93
C ALA A 210 -19.23 -8.70 14.78
N LEU A 211 -19.87 -7.66 14.23
CA LEU A 211 -20.15 -6.39 14.88
C LEU A 211 -21.47 -6.40 15.68
N GLY A 212 -22.31 -7.43 15.55
CA GLY A 212 -23.62 -7.48 16.19
C GLY A 212 -24.65 -6.53 15.56
N ILE A 213 -24.46 -6.15 14.30
CA ILE A 213 -25.38 -5.28 13.56
C ILE A 213 -26.55 -6.11 13.02
N PRO A 214 -27.81 -5.79 13.38
CA PRO A 214 -28.98 -6.51 12.87
C PRO A 214 -29.06 -6.47 11.34
N SER A 215 -29.45 -7.57 10.72
CA SER A 215 -29.54 -7.69 9.25
C SER A 215 -30.47 -6.68 8.58
N GLY A 216 -31.44 -6.14 9.32
CA GLY A 216 -32.36 -5.09 8.87
C GLY A 216 -31.81 -3.66 8.90
N ASN A 217 -30.60 -3.44 9.44
CA ASN A 217 -29.99 -2.12 9.60
C ASN A 217 -28.97 -1.81 8.48
N ARG A 218 -29.11 -2.41 7.30
CA ARG A 218 -28.29 -2.05 6.13
C ARG A 218 -28.96 -0.91 5.36
N LEU A 219 -28.18 0.12 5.08
CA LEU A 219 -28.64 1.29 4.34
C LEU A 219 -27.92 1.33 2.98
N PRO A 220 -28.57 1.88 1.94
CA PRO A 220 -27.88 2.32 0.74
C PRO A 220 -26.68 3.22 1.09
N LEU A 221 -25.60 3.15 0.30
CA LEU A 221 -24.34 3.85 0.58
C LEU A 221 -24.54 5.37 0.71
N ASP A 222 -25.35 5.96 -0.16
CA ASP A 222 -25.68 7.39 -0.15
C ASP A 222 -26.44 7.80 1.13
N GLU A 223 -27.44 7.02 1.54
CA GLU A 223 -28.15 7.22 2.81
C GLU A 223 -27.20 7.08 4.01
N TRP A 224 -26.31 6.09 3.98
CA TRP A 224 -25.32 5.88 5.03
C TRP A 224 -24.30 7.03 5.10
N VAL A 225 -23.80 7.51 3.96
CA VAL A 225 -22.87 8.66 3.90
C VAL A 225 -23.56 9.93 4.41
N ALA A 226 -24.83 10.15 4.10
CA ALA A 226 -25.59 11.27 4.64
C ALA A 226 -25.64 11.22 6.18
N LEU A 227 -25.91 10.05 6.77
CA LEU A 227 -25.86 9.86 8.22
C LEU A 227 -24.46 10.10 8.81
N VAL A 228 -23.40 9.68 8.12
CA VAL A 228 -22.01 9.96 8.54
C VAL A 228 -21.76 11.46 8.58
N ARG A 229 -22.22 12.22 7.58
CA ARG A 229 -22.06 13.69 7.52
C ARG A 229 -22.88 14.42 8.57
N ASP A 230 -24.11 13.96 8.83
CA ASP A 230 -25.04 14.59 9.75
C ASP A 230 -24.82 14.19 11.22
N PHE A 231 -23.89 13.28 11.51
CA PHE A 231 -23.61 12.81 12.86
C PHE A 231 -23.17 13.98 13.77
N PRO A 232 -23.94 14.32 14.83
CA PRO A 232 -23.75 15.58 15.55
C PRO A 232 -22.45 15.61 16.35
N ALA A 233 -21.69 16.70 16.21
CA ALA A 233 -20.39 16.92 16.86
C ALA A 233 -20.44 17.03 18.41
N ASN A 234 -21.62 17.00 19.03
CA ASN A 234 -21.82 17.40 20.43
C ASN A 234 -22.13 16.24 21.40
N ALA A 235 -21.94 14.98 21.00
CA ALA A 235 -22.03 13.84 21.92
C ALA A 235 -20.68 13.61 22.64
N LEU A 236 -20.32 14.52 23.56
CA LEU A 236 -19.43 14.33 24.71
C LEU A 236 -18.19 13.40 24.57
N ASP A 237 -17.42 13.46 23.48
CA ASP A 237 -15.98 13.25 23.53
C ASP A 237 -15.30 13.69 22.23
N LYS A 238 -14.03 14.09 22.31
CA LYS A 238 -13.28 14.68 21.20
C LYS A 238 -12.76 13.65 20.17
N ASP A 239 -13.12 12.37 20.29
CA ASP A 239 -12.77 11.28 19.37
C ASP A 239 -13.89 11.02 18.34
N GLN A 240 -14.15 12.05 17.56
CA GLN A 240 -15.18 12.17 16.51
C GLN A 240 -15.19 10.99 15.52
N ASN A 241 -16.37 10.58 15.05
CA ASN A 241 -16.54 9.53 14.03
C ASN A 241 -15.55 9.72 12.87
N PRO A 242 -14.47 8.91 12.76
CA PRO A 242 -13.40 9.13 11.80
C PRO A 242 -13.87 8.95 10.36
N ALA A 243 -15.04 8.32 10.14
CA ALA A 243 -15.64 8.18 8.82
C ALA A 243 -16.00 9.54 8.19
N THR A 244 -16.29 10.58 8.99
CA THR A 244 -16.52 11.95 8.48
C THR A 244 -15.31 12.48 7.69
N MET A 245 -14.10 12.07 8.07
CA MET A 245 -12.87 12.47 7.38
C MET A 245 -12.73 11.84 6.00
N LEU A 246 -13.47 10.75 5.75
CA LEU A 246 -13.50 10.00 4.50
C LEU A 246 -14.80 10.24 3.70
N ALA A 247 -15.74 11.05 4.18
CA ALA A 247 -17.07 11.19 3.59
C ALA A 247 -17.03 11.52 2.09
N ASP A 248 -16.17 12.43 1.65
CA ASP A 248 -16.04 12.78 0.22
C ASP A 248 -15.55 11.58 -0.63
N PHE A 249 -14.60 10.81 -0.10
CA PHE A 249 -14.12 9.58 -0.75
C PHE A 249 -15.22 8.52 -0.79
N LEU A 250 -15.93 8.31 0.32
CA LEU A 250 -17.06 7.38 0.45
C LEU A 250 -18.17 7.69 -0.55
N GLU A 251 -18.43 8.96 -0.80
CA GLU A 251 -19.49 9.43 -1.69
C GLU A 251 -19.13 9.30 -3.18
N HIS A 252 -17.90 9.67 -3.56
CA HIS A 252 -17.57 9.90 -4.97
C HIS A 252 -16.66 8.83 -5.57
N ASP A 253 -15.72 8.30 -4.80
CA ASP A 253 -14.67 7.43 -5.32
C ASP A 253 -14.86 5.99 -4.93
N PHE A 254 -15.49 5.77 -3.79
CA PHE A 254 -15.36 4.53 -3.08
C PHE A 254 -15.94 3.32 -3.83
N GLN A 255 -17.16 3.45 -4.37
CA GLN A 255 -17.78 2.41 -5.17
C GLN A 255 -16.96 2.06 -6.41
N ARG A 256 -16.45 3.07 -7.11
CA ARG A 256 -15.61 2.85 -8.28
C ARG A 256 -14.30 2.16 -7.91
N MET A 257 -13.64 2.64 -6.87
CA MET A 257 -12.30 2.20 -6.51
C MET A 257 -12.26 0.83 -5.81
N SER A 258 -13.31 0.47 -5.08
CA SER A 258 -13.29 -0.69 -4.18
C SER A 258 -14.41 -1.69 -4.45
N ALA A 259 -15.34 -1.40 -5.36
CA ALA A 259 -16.48 -2.25 -5.72
C ALA A 259 -16.45 -2.75 -7.18
N GLY A 260 -15.26 -2.95 -7.73
CA GLY A 260 -15.09 -3.48 -9.09
C GLY A 260 -15.29 -2.49 -10.24
N GLY A 261 -15.41 -1.20 -9.96
CA GLY A 261 -15.25 -0.15 -10.99
C GLY A 261 -13.80 0.05 -11.41
N LEU A 262 -12.84 -0.49 -10.65
CA LEU A 262 -11.42 -0.50 -10.91
C LEU A 262 -10.88 -1.89 -10.52
N LEU A 263 -10.32 -2.59 -11.50
CA LEU A 263 -9.87 -3.98 -11.40
C LEU A 263 -8.43 -4.05 -11.87
N LEU A 264 -7.53 -4.38 -10.96
CA LEU A 264 -6.12 -4.48 -11.29
C LEU A 264 -5.85 -5.83 -11.96
N ASP A 265 -5.21 -5.82 -13.12
CA ASP A 265 -4.59 -7.02 -13.67
C ASP A 265 -3.45 -7.44 -12.73
N THR A 266 -3.29 -8.74 -12.54
CA THR A 266 -2.26 -9.33 -11.66
C THR A 266 -1.47 -10.42 -12.38
N THR A 267 -1.57 -10.49 -13.71
CA THR A 267 -0.97 -11.55 -14.53
C THR A 267 0.55 -11.63 -14.34
N LYS A 268 1.28 -10.51 -14.45
CA LYS A 268 2.73 -10.44 -14.24
C LYS A 268 3.09 -10.71 -12.79
N SER A 269 2.32 -10.14 -11.86
CA SER A 269 2.55 -10.37 -10.42
C SER A 269 2.41 -11.84 -10.06
N ARG A 270 1.41 -12.51 -10.62
CA ARG A 270 1.20 -13.96 -10.46
C ARG A 270 2.15 -14.79 -11.29
N GLU A 271 2.79 -14.26 -12.31
CA GLU A 271 3.88 -14.96 -13.00
C GLU A 271 5.09 -15.10 -12.06
N HIS A 272 5.44 -14.03 -11.35
CA HIS A 272 6.67 -13.98 -10.54
C HIS A 272 6.47 -14.26 -9.05
N SER A 273 5.26 -14.07 -8.49
CA SER A 273 4.97 -14.37 -7.08
C SER A 273 4.16 -15.64 -6.89
N GLN A 274 4.79 -16.64 -6.28
CA GLN A 274 4.11 -17.85 -5.82
C GLN A 274 3.12 -17.55 -4.69
N THR A 275 3.44 -16.58 -3.82
CA THR A 275 2.56 -16.14 -2.75
C THR A 275 1.26 -15.62 -3.34
N LEU A 276 1.33 -14.67 -4.28
CA LEU A 276 0.14 -14.09 -4.89
C LEU A 276 -0.66 -15.10 -5.70
N ARG A 277 0.00 -16.08 -6.35
CA ARG A 277 -0.70 -17.21 -7.00
C ARG A 277 -1.50 -18.07 -6.02
N ALA A 278 -0.99 -18.24 -4.80
CA ALA A 278 -1.59 -19.08 -3.77
C ALA A 278 -2.66 -18.37 -2.95
N VAL A 279 -2.79 -17.04 -3.05
CA VAL A 279 -3.82 -16.26 -2.36
C VAL A 279 -5.20 -16.79 -2.74
N GLY A 280 -5.96 -17.15 -1.70
CA GLY A 280 -7.36 -17.54 -1.80
C GLY A 280 -8.32 -16.41 -1.47
N PRO A 281 -9.63 -16.72 -1.42
CA PRO A 281 -10.60 -15.77 -0.89
C PRO A 281 -10.31 -15.50 0.60
N VAL A 282 -10.60 -14.28 1.06
CA VAL A 282 -10.59 -13.96 2.49
C VAL A 282 -11.67 -14.79 3.18
N SER A 283 -11.22 -15.67 4.07
CA SER A 283 -12.11 -16.54 4.84
C SER A 283 -12.94 -15.74 5.86
N PRO A 284 -14.16 -16.20 6.19
CA PRO A 284 -14.94 -15.60 7.26
C PRO A 284 -14.19 -15.59 8.61
N GLU A 285 -13.38 -16.62 8.88
CA GLU A 285 -12.56 -16.73 10.08
C GLU A 285 -11.53 -15.61 10.13
N LEU A 286 -10.85 -15.33 9.02
CA LEU A 286 -9.89 -14.23 8.92
C LEU A 286 -10.56 -12.86 9.07
N ALA A 287 -11.68 -12.64 8.37
CA ALA A 287 -12.45 -11.39 8.50
C ALA A 287 -12.88 -11.12 9.96
N ARG A 288 -13.36 -12.17 10.66
CA ARG A 288 -13.75 -12.06 12.08
C ARG A 288 -12.57 -11.76 12.99
N LYS A 289 -11.36 -12.26 12.70
CA LYS A 289 -10.15 -11.96 13.49
C LYS A 289 -9.85 -10.45 13.52
N PHE A 290 -10.07 -9.71 12.43
CA PHE A 290 -9.89 -8.25 12.42
C PHE A 290 -10.83 -7.57 13.42
N ILE A 291 -12.13 -7.92 13.39
CA ILE A 291 -13.13 -7.38 14.33
C ILE A 291 -12.80 -7.75 15.78
N GLN A 292 -12.43 -9.01 16.02
CA GLN A 292 -12.05 -9.48 17.36
C GLN A 292 -10.83 -8.74 17.89
N TYR A 293 -9.81 -8.52 17.05
CA TYR A 293 -8.62 -7.77 17.44
C TYR A 293 -8.97 -6.32 17.78
N TRP A 294 -9.75 -5.64 16.94
CA TRP A 294 -10.19 -4.26 17.21
C TRP A 294 -11.00 -4.15 18.51
N LYS A 295 -11.86 -5.15 18.81
CA LYS A 295 -12.54 -5.26 20.11
C LYS A 295 -11.54 -5.47 21.26
N SER A 296 -10.55 -6.34 21.09
CA SER A 296 -9.57 -6.64 22.15
C SER A 296 -8.70 -5.45 22.54
N ILE A 297 -8.46 -4.52 21.61
CA ILE A 297 -7.70 -3.28 21.88
C ILE A 297 -8.63 -2.09 22.23
N GLY A 298 -9.94 -2.30 22.32
CA GLY A 298 -10.92 -1.27 22.64
C GLY A 298 -11.15 -0.23 21.54
N PHE A 299 -10.78 -0.52 20.29
CA PHE A 299 -11.00 0.38 19.15
C PHE A 299 -12.49 0.44 18.75
N ILE A 300 -13.19 -0.68 18.88
CA ILE A 300 -14.64 -0.79 18.70
C ILE A 300 -15.24 -1.52 19.89
N ALA A 301 -16.45 -1.11 20.29
CA ALA A 301 -17.18 -1.67 21.42
C ALA A 301 -17.66 -3.12 21.19
#